data_AF-A0ABD2J5J6-F1
#
_entry.id   AF-A0ABD2J5J6-F1
#
_cell.length_a   1.000
_cell.length_b   1.000
_cell.length_c   1.000
_cell.angle_alpha   90.00
_cell.angle_beta   90.00
_cell.angle_gamma   90.00
#
_symmetry.space_group_name_H-M   'P 1'
#
loop_
_entity.id
_entity.type
_entity.pdbx_description
1 polymer ?
#
loop_
_entity_poly.entity_id
_entity_poly.type
_entity_poly.pdbx_seq_one_letter_code
_entity_poly.pdbx_strand_id
1 'polypeptide(L)'
;MGKDKKGGYDPDIYGNWHYEEKPCACHCSYLRAKKFYRVECDFMNRGVKRLANAGRVALGVLSVPLLPLFFIPGFSQAVEFFVIEPQVQNVGQDITHTALEVHYECGICGQIAYRTYEIVCEDETSDRWGRYMKTYGDEPIFGIRTTDFDGIQRIDSMWKNYDFKYKNCKHWTGEMIGRIR
;
A
#
# COMPACT_ATOMS: atom_id res chain seq x y z
N MET A 1 -23.31 9.70 1.13
CA MET A 1 -23.45 8.58 0.20
C MET A 1 -22.19 8.54 -0.66
N GLY A 2 -21.15 7.84 -0.17
CA GLY A 2 -19.88 7.72 -0.89
C GLY A 2 -20.01 6.67 -1.98
N LYS A 3 -19.57 7.01 -3.20
CA LYS A 3 -19.50 6.07 -4.31
C LYS A 3 -18.51 4.97 -3.93
N ASP A 4 -18.94 3.71 -4.02
CA ASP A 4 -18.04 2.56 -3.92
C ASP A 4 -16.92 2.72 -4.95
N LYS A 5 -15.71 3.01 -4.46
CA LYS A 5 -14.50 3.07 -5.27
C LYS A 5 -14.21 1.65 -5.76
N LYS A 6 -14.61 1.36 -7.00
CA LYS A 6 -14.38 0.05 -7.61
C LYS A 6 -12.87 -0.24 -7.69
N GLY A 7 -12.37 -1.07 -6.78
CA GLY A 7 -11.11 -1.80 -6.92
C GLY A 7 -9.85 -1.20 -6.29
N GLY A 8 -9.94 -0.08 -5.56
CA GLY A 8 -8.79 0.52 -4.88
C GLY A 8 -8.51 -0.07 -3.49
N TYR A 9 -7.27 0.06 -3.00
CA TYR A 9 -6.94 -0.19 -1.59
C TYR A 9 -7.68 0.81 -0.71
N ASP A 10 -8.39 0.34 0.33
CA ASP A 10 -8.92 1.23 1.35
C ASP A 10 -8.04 1.13 2.62
N PRO A 11 -7.19 2.12 2.87
CA PRO A 11 -6.29 2.12 4.03
C PRO A 11 -7.02 2.12 5.38
N ASP A 12 -8.26 2.62 5.40
CA ASP A 12 -9.05 2.72 6.62
C ASP A 12 -9.69 1.37 6.99
N ILE A 13 -9.89 0.50 6.00
CA ILE A 13 -10.44 -0.85 6.19
C ILE A 13 -9.34 -1.86 6.53
N TYR A 14 -8.18 -1.78 5.88
CA TYR A 14 -7.17 -2.85 5.95
C TYR A 14 -5.91 -2.48 6.77
N GLY A 15 -5.53 -1.21 6.77
CA GLY A 15 -4.29 -0.75 7.39
C GLY A 15 -4.37 -0.48 8.90
N ASN A 16 -5.58 -0.39 9.47
CA ASN A 16 -5.83 0.03 10.85
C ASN A 16 -5.15 1.38 11.14
N TRP A 17 -5.63 2.42 10.46
CA TRP A 17 -5.06 3.76 10.46
C TRP A 17 -5.22 4.46 11.81
N HIS A 18 -4.16 5.08 12.32
CA HIS A 18 -4.19 5.87 13.55
C HIS A 18 -4.21 7.38 13.26
N TYR A 19 -5.31 8.04 13.60
CA TYR A 19 -5.57 9.44 13.27
C TYR A 19 -5.09 10.45 14.32
N GLU A 20 -4.71 10.01 15.52
CA GLU A 20 -4.43 10.92 16.64
C GLU A 20 -3.07 11.62 16.54
N GLU A 21 -2.24 11.23 15.57
CA GLU A 21 -0.88 11.73 15.39
C GLU A 21 -0.82 12.97 14.50
N LYS A 22 -1.70 13.93 14.78
CA LYS A 22 -1.83 15.18 14.03
C LYS A 22 -0.70 16.17 14.35
N PRO A 23 -0.36 17.05 13.38
CA PRO A 23 0.57 18.14 13.64
C PRO A 23 0.00 19.09 14.69
N CYS A 24 0.91 19.75 15.41
CA CYS A 24 0.56 20.85 16.31
C CYS A 24 -0.14 21.99 15.56
N ALA A 25 -0.75 22.90 16.31
CA ALA A 25 -1.34 24.13 15.74
C ALA A 25 -0.30 25.12 15.16
N CYS A 26 1.00 24.86 15.29
CA CYS A 26 2.04 25.69 14.66
C CYS A 26 2.00 25.54 13.12
N HIS A 27 2.51 26.55 12.41
CA HIS A 27 2.59 26.52 10.95
C HIS A 27 3.47 25.36 10.44
N CYS A 28 3.09 24.73 9.32
CA CYS A 28 3.79 23.55 8.78
C CYS A 28 5.25 23.82 8.37
N SER A 29 5.61 25.08 8.11
CA SER A 29 7.01 25.49 7.84
C SER A 29 7.98 25.19 8.99
N TYR A 30 7.46 24.97 10.21
CA TYR A 30 8.26 24.59 11.37
C TYR A 30 8.43 23.07 11.52
N LEU A 31 7.76 22.26 10.69
CA LEU A 31 7.88 20.81 10.72
C LEU A 31 9.13 20.37 9.96
N ARG A 32 9.95 19.57 10.63
CA ARG A 32 11.17 18.98 10.06
C ARG A 32 11.04 17.47 10.02
N ALA A 33 11.24 16.89 8.84
CA ALA A 33 11.25 15.44 8.66
C ALA A 33 12.54 14.86 9.25
N LYS A 34 12.41 14.02 10.28
CA LYS A 34 13.53 13.49 11.07
C LYS A 34 13.82 12.03 10.78
N LYS A 35 12.77 11.22 10.62
CA LYS A 35 12.88 9.78 10.39
C LYS A 35 11.93 9.39 9.27
N PHE A 36 12.32 8.35 8.55
CA PHE A 36 11.61 7.85 7.39
C PHE A 36 11.51 6.33 7.56
N TYR A 37 10.34 5.79 7.29
CA TYR A 37 10.05 4.38 7.40
C TYR A 37 9.40 3.91 6.12
N ARG A 38 9.91 2.82 5.56
CA ARG A 38 9.16 2.05 4.58
C ARG A 38 8.26 1.11 5.36
N VAL A 39 6.96 1.23 5.14
CA VAL A 39 5.95 0.48 5.87
C VAL A 39 5.23 -0.46 4.92
N GLU A 40 4.99 -1.69 5.36
CA GLU A 40 4.28 -2.71 4.58
C GLU A 40 3.06 -3.21 5.36
N CYS A 41 1.87 -3.12 4.77
CA CYS A 41 0.60 -3.50 5.38
C CYS A 41 -0.22 -4.45 4.49
N ASP A 42 -1.21 -5.14 5.07
CA ASP A 42 -2.05 -6.09 4.35
C ASP A 42 -3.02 -5.35 3.39
N PHE A 43 -3.09 -5.78 2.12
CA PHE A 43 -4.06 -5.23 1.14
C PHE A 43 -5.48 -5.81 1.32
N MET A 44 -5.61 -6.91 2.08
CA MET A 44 -6.87 -7.63 2.29
C MET A 44 -6.87 -8.37 3.63
N ASN A 45 -8.06 -8.73 4.13
CA ASN A 45 -8.21 -9.49 5.37
C ASN A 45 -7.37 -10.79 5.36
N ARG A 46 -6.67 -11.08 6.47
CA ARG A 46 -5.79 -12.26 6.60
C ARG A 46 -6.46 -13.59 6.31
N GLY A 47 -7.74 -13.77 6.62
CA GLY A 47 -8.48 -14.99 6.30
C GLY A 47 -8.65 -15.16 4.79
N VAL A 48 -9.00 -14.07 4.10
CA VAL A 48 -9.11 -14.02 2.63
C VAL A 48 -7.74 -14.18 1.98
N LYS A 49 -6.67 -13.58 2.54
CA LYS A 49 -5.28 -13.79 2.10
C LYS A 49 -4.86 -15.26 2.21
N ARG A 50 -5.18 -15.92 3.34
CA ARG A 50 -4.90 -17.34 3.54
C ARG A 50 -5.70 -18.23 2.59
N LEU A 51 -6.97 -17.91 2.34
CA LEU A 51 -7.81 -18.63 1.38
C LEU A 51 -7.33 -18.42 -0.06
N ALA A 52 -6.97 -17.21 -0.44
CA ALA A 52 -6.38 -16.91 -1.74
C ALA A 52 -5.05 -17.65 -1.91
N ASN A 53 -4.17 -17.63 -0.92
CA ASN A 53 -2.91 -18.38 -0.94
C ASN A 53 -3.12 -19.91 -0.93
N ALA A 54 -4.09 -20.43 -0.18
CA ALA A 54 -4.43 -21.84 -0.17
C ALA A 54 -5.03 -22.30 -1.51
N GLY A 55 -5.93 -21.49 -2.08
CA GLY A 55 -6.48 -21.70 -3.42
C GLY A 55 -5.39 -21.65 -4.50
N ARG A 56 -4.41 -20.76 -4.36
CA ARG A 56 -3.22 -20.70 -5.22
C ARG A 56 -2.36 -21.97 -5.13
N VAL A 57 -2.08 -22.47 -3.93
CA VAL A 57 -1.34 -23.75 -3.75
C VAL A 57 -2.14 -24.90 -4.33
N ALA A 58 -3.46 -24.95 -4.10
CA ALA A 58 -4.32 -25.98 -4.67
C ALA A 58 -4.30 -25.95 -6.21
N LEU A 59 -4.44 -24.78 -6.85
CA LEU A 59 -4.40 -24.66 -8.31
C LEU A 59 -3.01 -24.94 -8.91
N GLY A 60 -1.92 -24.51 -8.25
CA GLY A 60 -0.55 -24.80 -8.67
C GLY A 60 -0.14 -26.27 -8.51
N VAL A 61 -0.77 -27.00 -7.59
CA VAL A 61 -0.62 -28.47 -7.48
C VAL A 61 -1.51 -29.19 -8.51
N LEU A 62 -2.66 -28.62 -8.88
CA LEU A 62 -3.56 -29.20 -9.89
C LEU A 62 -3.15 -28.92 -11.36
N SER A 63 -2.15 -28.08 -11.60
CA SER A 63 -1.57 -27.86 -12.94
C SER A 63 -0.79 -29.06 -13.51
N VAL A 64 -0.75 -30.18 -12.79
CA VAL A 64 -0.24 -31.47 -13.25
C VAL A 64 -1.13 -32.56 -12.61
N PRO A 65 -2.17 -33.19 -13.20
CA PRO A 65 -2.86 -33.08 -14.49
C PRO A 65 -4.42 -33.15 -14.36
N LEU A 66 -5.19 -32.05 -14.44
CA LEU A 66 -6.68 -32.09 -14.42
C LEU A 66 -7.35 -31.47 -15.65
N LEU A 67 -6.78 -31.73 -16.83
CA LEU A 67 -7.38 -31.37 -18.12
C LEU A 67 -8.72 -32.06 -18.50
N PRO A 68 -9.21 -33.18 -17.90
CA PRO A 68 -10.45 -33.77 -18.38
C PRO A 68 -11.73 -33.27 -17.67
N LEU A 69 -11.65 -32.43 -16.64
CA LEU A 69 -12.84 -32.00 -15.87
C LEU A 69 -13.56 -30.75 -16.43
N PHE A 70 -12.99 -30.08 -17.43
CA PHE A 70 -13.63 -28.93 -18.10
C PHE A 70 -14.85 -29.30 -18.97
N PHE A 71 -15.18 -30.58 -19.09
CA PHE A 71 -16.34 -31.07 -19.85
C PHE A 71 -17.56 -31.43 -18.99
N ILE A 72 -17.58 -31.07 -17.69
CA ILE A 72 -18.78 -31.24 -16.85
C ILE A 72 -19.67 -29.99 -16.97
N PRO A 73 -20.89 -30.10 -17.54
CA PRO A 73 -21.83 -28.99 -17.62
C PRO A 73 -22.21 -28.54 -16.20
N GLY A 74 -21.99 -27.26 -15.88
CA GLY A 74 -22.29 -26.67 -14.56
C GLY A 74 -21.06 -26.25 -13.76
N PHE A 75 -19.86 -26.74 -14.09
CA PHE A 75 -18.62 -26.29 -13.45
C PHE A 75 -18.13 -24.93 -13.99
N SER A 76 -18.46 -24.59 -15.24
CA SER A 76 -18.04 -23.32 -15.87
C SER A 76 -18.59 -22.07 -15.16
N GLN A 77 -19.83 -22.11 -14.67
CA GLN A 77 -20.45 -20.95 -14.02
C GLN A 77 -19.93 -20.67 -12.60
N ALA A 78 -19.49 -21.71 -11.88
CA ALA A 78 -18.87 -21.54 -10.57
C ALA A 78 -17.45 -20.97 -10.66
N VAL A 79 -16.74 -21.24 -11.76
CA VAL A 79 -15.37 -20.78 -12.01
C VAL A 79 -15.35 -19.37 -12.58
N GLU A 80 -16.35 -18.97 -13.37
CA GLU A 80 -16.53 -17.58 -13.84
C GLU A 80 -16.77 -16.58 -12.69
N PHE A 81 -17.41 -17.02 -11.59
CA PHE A 81 -17.62 -16.18 -10.40
C PHE A 81 -16.35 -15.91 -9.59
N PHE A 82 -15.30 -16.73 -9.77
CA PHE A 82 -14.02 -16.60 -9.10
C PHE A 82 -12.95 -16.01 -10.03
N VAL A 83 -13.23 -14.90 -10.72
CA VAL A 83 -12.25 -13.84 -11.06
C VAL A 83 -10.83 -14.40 -11.35
N ILE A 84 -10.69 -15.24 -12.37
CA ILE A 84 -9.41 -15.91 -12.65
C ILE A 84 -8.46 -15.01 -13.43
N GLU A 85 -8.95 -14.09 -14.27
CA GLU A 85 -8.09 -13.31 -15.14
C GLU A 85 -7.10 -12.37 -14.42
N PRO A 86 -7.46 -11.64 -13.34
CA PRO A 86 -6.46 -10.85 -12.63
C PRO A 86 -5.69 -11.66 -11.57
N GLN A 87 -6.02 -12.94 -11.31
CA GLN A 87 -5.32 -13.75 -10.30
C GLN A 87 -4.21 -14.64 -10.88
N VAL A 88 -4.32 -15.07 -12.14
CA VAL A 88 -3.32 -15.96 -12.77
C VAL A 88 -2.03 -15.22 -13.19
N GLN A 89 -2.08 -13.91 -13.43
CA GLN A 89 -0.87 -13.12 -13.73
C GLN A 89 -0.07 -12.70 -12.49
N ASN A 90 -0.59 -12.95 -11.28
CA ASN A 90 -0.07 -12.47 -10.01
C ASN A 90 0.53 -13.58 -9.14
N VAL A 91 0.93 -14.70 -9.77
CA VAL A 91 1.60 -15.83 -9.13
C VAL A 91 2.98 -15.37 -8.63
N GLY A 92 3.04 -14.92 -7.38
CA GLY A 92 4.28 -14.56 -6.68
C GLY A 92 4.36 -13.14 -6.11
N GLN A 93 3.39 -12.27 -6.37
CA GLN A 93 3.40 -10.92 -5.77
C GLN A 93 2.72 -10.94 -4.40
N ASP A 94 3.48 -10.56 -3.39
CA ASP A 94 3.01 -10.38 -2.02
C ASP A 94 1.88 -9.35 -2.02
N ILE A 95 0.72 -9.73 -1.48
CA ILE A 95 -0.52 -8.95 -1.52
C ILE A 95 -0.47 -7.90 -0.40
N THR A 96 0.55 -7.06 -0.45
CA THR A 96 0.88 -6.09 0.57
C THR A 96 0.93 -4.71 -0.07
N HIS A 97 0.51 -3.72 0.71
CA HIS A 97 0.61 -2.32 0.35
C HIS A 97 1.86 -1.74 1.00
N THR A 98 2.69 -1.06 0.21
CA THR A 98 3.88 -0.38 0.71
C THR A 98 3.70 1.12 0.62
N ALA A 99 3.98 1.81 1.73
CA ALA A 99 3.88 3.25 1.85
C ALA A 99 5.17 3.83 2.46
N LEU A 100 5.36 5.14 2.30
CA LEU A 100 6.41 5.90 2.98
C LEU A 100 5.79 6.64 4.17
N GLU A 101 6.22 6.30 5.37
CA GLU A 101 5.88 7.05 6.58
C GLU A 101 7.03 8.00 6.95
N VAL A 102 6.66 9.25 7.24
CA VAL A 102 7.59 10.32 7.58
C VAL A 102 7.24 10.85 8.96
N HIS A 103 8.24 10.82 9.83
CA HIS A 103 8.19 11.36 11.17
C HIS A 103 8.62 12.82 11.16
N TYR A 104 7.70 13.71 11.49
CA TYR A 104 7.91 15.14 11.60
C TYR A 104 8.01 15.58 13.06
N GLU A 105 8.95 16.48 13.34
CA GLU A 105 9.08 17.15 14.62
C GLU A 105 8.93 18.66 14.41
N CYS A 106 8.07 19.30 15.21
CA CYS A 106 7.92 20.76 15.18
C CYS A 106 9.09 21.44 15.89
N GLY A 107 9.79 22.33 15.19
CA GLY A 107 10.90 23.09 15.75
C GLY A 107 10.51 24.13 16.82
N ILE A 108 9.22 24.42 17.02
CA ILE A 108 8.74 25.37 18.04
C ILE A 108 8.32 24.63 19.31
N CYS A 109 7.38 23.70 19.20
CA CYS A 109 6.77 23.06 20.36
C CYS A 109 7.27 21.63 20.61
N GLY A 110 8.13 21.09 19.74
CA GLY A 110 8.66 19.72 19.85
C GLY A 110 7.63 18.62 19.60
N GLN A 111 6.38 18.96 19.26
CA GLN A 111 5.34 17.96 19.00
C GLN A 111 5.71 17.12 17.77
N ILE A 112 5.48 15.82 17.93
CA ILE A 112 5.70 14.81 16.90
C ILE A 112 4.41 14.59 16.12
N ALA A 113 4.55 14.46 14.80
CA ALA A 113 3.46 14.06 13.92
C ALA A 113 3.97 13.08 12.87
N TYR A 114 3.07 12.24 12.38
CA TYR A 114 3.36 11.25 11.36
C TYR A 114 2.54 11.54 10.12
N ARG A 115 3.16 11.43 8.95
CA ARG A 115 2.47 11.53 7.67
C ARG A 115 2.87 10.37 6.80
N THR A 116 1.89 9.74 6.17
CA THR A 116 2.12 8.61 5.29
C THR A 116 1.76 8.99 3.86
N TYR A 117 2.69 8.72 2.95
CA TYR A 117 2.61 8.97 1.52
C TYR A 117 2.53 7.64 0.77
N GLU A 118 1.58 7.53 -0.14
CA GLU A 118 1.31 6.28 -0.86
C GLU A 118 0.57 6.49 -2.19
N ILE A 119 0.65 5.48 -3.06
CA ILE A 119 -0.23 5.34 -4.22
C ILE A 119 -1.32 4.33 -3.90
N VAL A 120 -2.57 4.78 -3.84
CA VAL A 120 -3.70 3.99 -3.38
C VAL A 120 -4.25 3.12 -4.51
N CYS A 121 -4.39 3.73 -5.70
CA CYS A 121 -4.80 3.06 -6.92
C CYS A 121 -4.39 3.89 -8.14
N GLU A 122 -4.86 3.48 -9.32
CA GLU A 122 -4.67 4.24 -10.55
C GLU A 122 -5.25 5.65 -10.41
N ASP A 123 -4.46 6.64 -10.80
CA ASP A 123 -4.73 8.07 -10.73
C ASP A 123 -4.91 8.66 -9.31
N GLU A 124 -4.69 7.87 -8.26
CA GLU A 124 -4.89 8.29 -6.87
C GLU A 124 -3.67 8.04 -5.98
N THR A 125 -3.11 9.14 -5.46
CA THR A 125 -2.12 9.15 -4.37
C THR A 125 -2.74 9.72 -3.11
N SER A 126 -2.19 9.35 -1.96
CA SER A 126 -2.64 9.75 -0.63
C SER A 126 -1.45 10.23 0.19
N ASP A 127 -1.61 11.36 0.87
CA ASP A 127 -0.59 11.98 1.72
C ASP A 127 -1.20 12.44 3.06
N ARG A 128 -1.72 11.48 3.82
CA ARG A 128 -2.54 11.75 5.01
C ARG A 128 -1.72 11.79 6.30
N TRP A 129 -2.17 12.60 7.27
CA TRP A 129 -1.64 12.57 8.64
C TRP A 129 -2.10 11.31 9.37
N GLY A 130 -1.17 10.70 10.11
CA GLY A 130 -1.33 9.42 10.77
C GLY A 130 -0.36 8.38 10.25
N ARG A 131 -0.55 7.15 10.70
CA ARG A 131 0.25 6.00 10.30
C ARG A 131 -0.51 4.69 10.39
N TYR A 132 0.08 3.65 9.82
CA TYR A 132 -0.41 2.28 9.92
C TYR A 132 0.04 1.62 11.22
N MET A 133 -0.90 1.04 11.97
CA MET A 133 -0.58 0.35 13.24
C MET A 133 -0.25 -1.14 13.05
N LYS A 134 -0.67 -1.72 11.92
CA LYS A 134 -0.54 -3.17 11.68
C LYS A 134 0.36 -3.42 10.47
N THR A 135 1.66 -3.33 10.72
CA THR A 135 2.69 -3.44 9.69
C THR A 135 3.43 -4.77 9.81
N TYR A 136 3.93 -5.30 8.69
CA TYR A 136 4.78 -6.50 8.66
C TYR A 136 6.22 -6.21 9.08
N GLY A 137 6.58 -4.94 9.07
CA GLY A 137 7.84 -4.38 9.49
C GLY A 137 7.88 -2.91 9.13
N ASP A 138 8.54 -2.13 9.98
CA ASP A 138 8.89 -0.75 9.69
C ASP A 138 10.39 -0.77 9.39
N GLU A 139 10.76 -0.65 8.12
CA GLU A 139 12.16 -0.56 7.74
C GLU A 139 12.61 0.89 7.86
N PRO A 140 13.44 1.25 8.87
CA PRO A 140 13.97 2.59 8.96
C PRO A 140 14.87 2.87 7.75
N ILE A 141 14.63 3.99 7.09
CA ILE A 141 15.40 4.41 5.93
C ILE A 141 16.50 5.35 6.40
N PHE A 142 17.75 4.90 6.25
CA PHE A 142 18.93 5.69 6.60
C PHE A 142 19.46 6.49 5.41
N GLY A 143 20.27 7.52 5.73
CA GLY A 143 20.99 8.34 4.75
C GLY A 143 20.18 9.50 4.15
N ILE A 144 18.93 9.70 4.58
CA ILE A 144 18.13 10.86 4.19
C ILE A 144 18.45 12.03 5.12
N ARG A 145 18.77 13.21 4.56
CA ARG A 145 18.97 14.44 5.35
C ARG A 145 17.64 14.96 5.86
N THR A 146 17.66 15.58 7.05
CA THR A 146 16.51 16.33 7.56
C THR A 146 16.11 17.39 6.54
N THR A 147 14.82 17.42 6.19
CA THR A 147 14.24 18.35 5.23
C THR A 147 12.98 19.00 5.81
N ASP A 148 12.57 20.17 5.31
CA ASP A 148 11.25 20.72 5.67
C ASP A 148 10.13 19.89 5.07
N PHE A 149 8.96 20.07 5.69
CA PHE A 149 7.69 19.66 5.13
C PHE A 149 7.51 20.05 3.66
N ASP A 150 7.76 21.32 3.30
CA ASP A 150 7.60 21.83 1.93
C ASP A 150 8.55 21.17 0.92
N GLY A 151 9.74 20.77 1.35
CA GLY A 151 10.69 19.99 0.56
C GLY A 151 10.11 18.66 0.09
N ILE A 152 9.43 17.92 0.98
CA ILE A 152 8.81 16.64 0.64
C ILE A 152 7.54 16.85 -0.20
N GLN A 153 6.73 17.86 0.12
CA GLN A 153 5.51 18.16 -0.63
C GLN A 153 5.79 18.54 -2.09
N ARG A 154 6.92 19.19 -2.38
CA ARG A 154 7.35 19.47 -3.76
C ARG A 154 7.70 18.21 -4.56
N ILE A 155 7.99 17.10 -3.89
CA ILE A 155 8.34 15.82 -4.51
C ILE A 155 7.08 14.98 -4.85
N ASP A 156 5.92 15.35 -4.28
CA ASP A 156 4.65 14.61 -4.41
C ASP A 156 4.01 14.67 -5.81
N SER A 157 4.64 15.34 -6.78
CA SER A 157 4.32 15.17 -8.21
C SER A 157 4.86 13.84 -8.76
N MET A 158 4.52 12.75 -8.08
CA MET A 158 4.83 11.39 -8.46
C MET A 158 3.86 10.91 -9.55
N TRP A 159 4.27 9.90 -10.32
CA TRP A 159 3.38 9.28 -11.29
C TRP A 159 2.20 8.59 -10.57
N LYS A 160 1.06 8.51 -11.26
CA LYS A 160 -0.17 7.89 -10.74
C LYS A 160 -0.70 6.76 -11.62
N ASN A 161 0.01 6.43 -12.69
CA ASN A 161 -0.36 5.36 -13.63
C ASN A 161 0.00 3.98 -13.03
N TYR A 162 -0.76 3.60 -12.00
CA TYR A 162 -0.58 2.37 -11.23
C TYR A 162 -0.77 1.14 -12.11
N ASP A 163 0.18 0.23 -12.06
CA ASP A 163 0.09 -1.11 -12.64
C ASP A 163 0.56 -2.11 -11.60
N PHE A 164 -0.29 -3.08 -11.26
CA PHE A 164 -0.01 -4.02 -10.17
C PHE A 164 1.31 -4.78 -10.37
N LYS A 165 1.68 -5.07 -11.62
CA LYS A 165 2.85 -5.89 -11.96
C LYS A 165 4.13 -5.07 -12.08
N TYR A 166 4.08 -3.93 -12.77
CA TYR A 166 5.24 -3.17 -13.22
C TYR A 166 5.38 -1.79 -12.57
N LYS A 167 4.29 -1.21 -12.04
CA LYS A 167 4.24 0.14 -11.45
C LYS A 167 3.33 0.18 -10.23
N ASN A 168 3.69 -0.60 -9.22
CA ASN A 168 2.91 -0.75 -8.01
C ASN A 168 3.43 0.10 -6.84
N CYS A 169 2.80 -0.02 -5.67
CA CYS A 169 3.12 0.74 -4.46
C CYS A 169 4.56 0.54 -3.96
N LYS A 170 5.18 -0.62 -4.19
CA LYS A 170 6.60 -0.87 -3.86
C LYS A 170 7.53 -0.03 -4.72
N HIS A 171 7.28 0.01 -6.03
CA HIS A 171 8.04 0.83 -6.97
C HIS A 171 7.87 2.32 -6.68
N TRP A 172 6.62 2.74 -6.46
CA TRP A 172 6.27 4.12 -6.13
C TRP A 172 6.99 4.59 -4.85
N THR A 173 6.90 3.81 -3.77
CA THR A 173 7.59 4.12 -2.52
C THR A 173 9.10 4.15 -2.69
N GLY A 174 9.66 3.21 -3.46
CA GLY A 174 11.09 3.19 -3.78
C GLY A 174 11.59 4.44 -4.51
N GLU A 175 10.84 4.90 -5.52
CA GLU A 175 11.15 6.14 -6.24
C GLU A 175 11.03 7.38 -5.35
N MET A 176 9.98 7.46 -4.53
CA MET A 176 9.81 8.59 -3.60
C MET A 176 11.00 8.68 -2.64
N ILE A 177 11.42 7.56 -2.06
CA ILE A 177 12.62 7.48 -1.21
C ILE A 177 13.86 7.94 -1.99
N GLY A 178 14.01 7.51 -3.24
CA GLY A 178 15.11 7.91 -4.11
C GLY A 178 15.16 9.41 -4.39
N ARG A 179 14.01 10.09 -4.49
CA ARG A 179 13.92 11.54 -4.69
C ARG A 179 14.19 12.37 -3.44
N ILE A 180 13.92 11.81 -2.26
CA ILE A 180 14.14 12.50 -0.97
C ILE A 180 15.61 12.41 -0.52
N ARG A 181 16.34 11.38 -0.97
CA ARG A 181 17.79 11.24 -0.72
C ARG A 181 18.61 12.29 -1.48
#